data_AF-A0A2P6RRZ7-F1
#
_entry.id   AF-A0A2P6RRZ7-F1
#
_cell.length_a   1.000
_cell.length_b   1.000
_cell.length_c   1.000
_cell.angle_alpha   90.00
_cell.angle_beta   90.00
_cell.angle_gamma   90.00
#
_symmetry.space_group_name_H-M   'P 1'
#
loop_
_entity.id
_entity.type
_entity.pdbx_description
1 polymer ?
#
loop_
_entity_poly.entity_id
_entity_poly.type
_entity_poly.pdbx_seq_one_letter_code
_entity_poly.pdbx_strand_id
1 'polypeptide(L)' 'MLTIVNPNEEVVHFMDPLKRRLDTGEWKSIVNNSIKIYNAHKNRKGRKVIQWKNLAVSRLNFL' A
#
# COMPACT_ATOMS: atom_id res chain seq x y z
N MET A 1 3.95 9.72 -7.01
CA MET A 1 3.71 8.42 -6.34
C MET A 1 2.76 7.55 -7.13
N LEU A 2 3.19 6.34 -7.47
CA LEU A 2 2.37 5.24 -7.99
C LEU A 2 2.03 4.31 -6.81
N THR A 3 0.76 3.90 -6.69
CA THR A 3 0.30 2.94 -5.68
C THR A 3 -0.51 1.84 -6.37
N ILE A 4 -0.11 0.59 -6.19
CA ILE A 4 -0.75 -0.60 -6.73
C ILE A 4 -1.27 -1.43 -5.56
N VAL A 5 -2.58 -1.67 -5.54
CA VAL A 5 -3.24 -2.39 -4.45
C VAL A 5 -3.64 -3.77 -4.94
N ASN A 6 -3.15 -4.82 -4.28
CA ASN A 6 -3.76 -6.15 -4.35
C ASN A 6 -4.65 -6.30 -3.11
N PRO A 7 -5.97 -6.02 -3.21
CA PRO A 7 -6.84 -6.09 -2.07
C PRO A 7 -6.96 -7.53 -1.59
N ASN A 8 -6.96 -8.52 -2.50
CA ASN A 8 -7.13 -9.93 -2.12
C ASN A 8 -6.07 -10.40 -1.12
N GLU A 9 -4.82 -10.04 -1.36
CA GLU A 9 -3.68 -10.33 -0.48
C GLU A 9 -3.44 -9.24 0.58
N GLU A 10 -4.17 -8.12 0.51
CA GLU A 10 -4.00 -6.92 1.33
C GLU A 10 -2.54 -6.43 1.37
N VAL A 11 -1.96 -6.39 0.18
CA VAL A 11 -0.62 -5.87 -0.09
C VAL A 11 -0.75 -4.63 -0.96
N VAL A 12 -0.11 -3.56 -0.52
CA VAL A 12 0.02 -2.30 -1.25
C VAL A 12 1.47 -2.15 -1.66
N HIS A 13 1.72 -2.10 -2.97
CA HIS A 13 3.01 -1.75 -3.51
C HIS A 13 2.98 -0.26 -3.86
N PHE A 14 4.03 0.48 -3.51
CA PHE A 14 4.10 1.89 -3.85
C PHE A 14 5.50 2.29 -4.26
N MET A 15 5.59 3.29 -5.15
CA MET A 15 6.83 3.89 -5.58
C MET A 15 6.63 5.39 -5.67
N ASP A 16 7.58 6.17 -5.15
CA ASP A 16 7.60 7.60 -5.40
C ASP A 16 8.95 8.04 -5.98
N PRO A 17 9.06 8.13 -7.31
CA PRO A 17 10.31 8.46 -7.99
C PRO A 17 10.86 9.84 -7.61
N LEU A 18 9.98 10.75 -7.20
CA LEU A 18 10.33 12.14 -6.94
C LEU A 18 10.61 12.43 -5.45
N LYS A 19 10.53 11.40 -4.57
CA LYS A 19 10.61 11.54 -3.11
C LYS A 19 9.74 12.70 -2.57
N ARG A 20 8.67 13.03 -3.28
CA ARG A 20 7.70 14.04 -2.87
C ARG A 20 6.99 13.44 -1.67
N ARG A 21 7.19 14.05 -0.51
CA ARG A 21 6.40 13.79 0.69
C ARG A 21 4.97 14.28 0.43
N LEU A 22 4.23 13.60 -0.44
CA LEU A 22 2.79 13.45 -0.21
C LEU A 22 2.69 12.94 1.22
N ASP A 23 1.91 13.61 2.06
CA ASP A 23 1.78 13.21 3.45
C ASP A 23 1.35 11.75 3.49
N THR A 24 2.33 10.89 3.74
CA THR A 24 2.15 9.44 3.65
C THR A 24 1.11 8.97 4.66
N GLY A 25 0.81 9.77 5.70
CA GLY A 25 -0.23 9.48 6.68
C GLY A 25 -1.62 9.49 6.06
N GLU A 26 -2.01 10.58 5.41
CA GLU A 26 -3.35 10.74 4.83
C GLU A 26 -3.61 9.72 3.71
N TRP A 27 -2.69 9.62 2.74
CA TRP A 27 -2.83 8.66 1.64
C TRP A 27 -2.91 7.21 2.14
N LYS A 28 -2.08 6.84 3.11
CA LYS A 28 -2.10 5.51 3.72
C LYS A 28 -3.41 5.23 4.42
N SER A 29 -3.99 6.22 5.10
CA SER A 29 -5.31 6.10 5.72
C SER A 29 -6.40 5.84 4.70
N ILE A 30 -6.42 6.62 3.60
CA ILE A 30 -7.40 6.47 2.51
C ILE A 30 -7.35 5.05 1.94
N VAL A 31 -6.17 4.60 1.51
CA VAL A 31 -6.00 3.25 0.93
C VAL A 31 -6.37 2.16 1.92
N ASN A 32 -5.98 2.28 3.19
CA ASN A 32 -6.33 1.31 4.22
C ASN A 32 -7.84 1.22 4.44
N ASN A 33 -8.54 2.35 4.44
CA ASN A 33 -10.00 2.39 4.60
C ASN A 33 -10.72 1.82 3.38
N SER A 34 -10.25 2.11 2.16
CA SER A 34 -10.80 1.53 0.94
C SER A 34 -10.69 0.00 0.92
N ILE A 35 -9.58 -0.57 1.41
CA ILE A 35 -9.42 -2.03 1.54
C ILE A 35 -10.42 -2.61 2.56
N LYS A 36 -10.66 -1.92 3.69
CA LYS A 36 -11.68 -2.35 4.67
C LYS A 36 -13.09 -2.36 4.06
N ILE A 37 -13.45 -1.33 3.29
CA ILE A 37 -14.73 -1.26 2.58
C ILE A 37 -14.84 -2.40 1.57
N TYR A 38 -13.79 -2.65 0.78
CA TYR A 38 -13.74 -3.78 -0.15
C TYR A 38 -13.97 -5.13 0.56
N ASN A 39 -13.36 -5.33 1.73
CA ASN A 39 -13.54 -6.55 2.51
C ASN A 39 -14.97 -6.73 3.03
N ALA A 40 -15.57 -5.65 3.53
CA ALA A 40 -16.96 -5.65 3.96
C ALA A 40 -17.89 -6.02 2.80
N HIS A 41 -17.67 -5.43 1.62
CA HIS A 41 -18.44 -5.75 0.40
C HIS A 41 -18.26 -7.19 -0.07
N LYS A 42 -17.09 -7.79 0.16
CA LYS A 42 -16.80 -9.20 -0.16
C LYS A 42 -17.17 -10.17 0.97
N ASN A 43 -17.79 -9.69 2.04
CA ASN A 43 -18.11 -10.46 3.25
C ASN A 43 -16.94 -11.31 3.76
N ARG A 44 -15.73 -10.74 3.73
CA ARG A 44 -14.50 -11.43 4.11
C ARG A 44 -13.82 -10.75 5.29
N LYS A 45 -13.21 -11.54 6.16
CA LYS A 45 -12.40 -11.03 7.27
C LYS A 45 -11.03 -10.61 6.75
N GLY A 46 -10.77 -9.31 6.74
CA GLY A 46 -9.46 -8.75 6.38
C GLY A 46 -8.39 -8.98 7.44
N ARG A 47 -7.13 -8.71 7.09
CA ARG A 47 -5.98 -8.67 8.01
C ARG A 47 -6.10 -7.48 8.95
N LYS A 48 -5.50 -7.63 10.14
CA LYS A 48 -5.34 -6.54 11.10
C LYS A 48 -4.40 -5.44 10.59
N VAL A 49 -3.39 -5.80 9.79
CA VAL A 49 -2.37 -4.87 9.27
C VAL A 49 -2.19 -5.11 7.78
N ILE A 50 -2.39 -4.05 6.99
CA ILE A 50 -2.16 -4.04 5.55
C ILE A 50 -0.66 -3.89 5.30
N GLN A 51 -0.10 -4.70 4.41
CA GLN A 51 1.34 -4.68 4.11
C GLN A 51 1.65 -3.62 3.07
N TRP A 52 2.57 -2.71 3.38
CA TRP A 52 3.03 -1.66 2.47
C TRP A 52 4.46 -1.95 2.02
N LYS A 53 4.67 -2.17 0.72
CA LYS A 53 5.96 -2.51 0.11
C LYS A 53 6.44 -1.36 -0.77
N ASN A 54 7.58 -0.77 -0.40
CA ASN A 54 8.22 0.27 -1.19
C ASN A 54 9.01 -0.35 -2.35
N LEU A 55 8.63 -0.06 -3.59
CA LEU A 55 9.29 -0.52 -4.81
C LEU A 55 10.37 0.44 -5.32
N ALA A 56 10.50 1.64 -4.75
CA ALA A 56 11.57 2.58 -5.11
C ALA A 56 12.95 2.15 -4.63
N VAL A 57 13.01 1.19 -3.68
CA VAL A 57 14.26 0.70 -3.10
C VAL A 57 14.56 -0.68 -3.66
N SER A 58 15.05 -0.73 -4.90
CA SER A 58 15.98 -1.79 -5.27
C SER A 58 17.23 -1.57 -4.41
N ARG A 59 17.46 -2.43 -3.40
CA ARG A 59 18.81 -2.62 -2.85
C ARG A 59 19.66 -3.12 -4.00
N LEU A 60 20.28 -2.19 -4.74
CA LEU A 60 21.48 -2.48 -5.49
C LEU A 60 22.57 -2.70 -4.44
N ASN A 61 22.64 -3.93 -3.93
CA ASN A 61 23.85 -4.45 -3.31
C ASN A 61 24.86 -4.63 -4.46
N PHE A 62 25.52 -3.54 -4.86
CA PHE A 62 26.78 -3.69 -5.58
C PHE A 62 27.81 -4.14 -4.54
N LEU A 63 28.14 -5.43 -4.61
CA LEU A 63 29.42 -5.96 -4.14
C LEU A 63 30.57 -5.24 -4.83
#